data_AF-A0A7V5F005-F1
#
_entry.id   AF-A0A7V5F005-F1
#
_cell.length_a   1.000
_cell.length_b   1.000
_cell.length_c   1.000
_cell.angle_alpha   90.00
_cell.angle_beta   90.00
_cell.angle_gamma   90.00
#
_symmetry.space_group_name_H-M   'P 1'
#
loop_
_entity.id
_entity.type
_entity.pdbx_description
1 polymer ?
#
loop_
_entity_poly.entity_id
_entity_poly.type
_entity_poly.pdbx_seq_one_letter_code
_entity_poly.pdbx_strand_id
1 'polypeptide(L)'
;MNEQAGSSGTSALKWHEESAIRLSEEEQHQLEVLKVILLSPRLVGKYMAFLYQYFCTAIEQWLPVLTIIAFILGIFGAKYFPVLSDVIDSQMNMFLDIYGFIAPFAIYFILTPSLARILSSSTGKGGKFATYAVIFLSVRRFFSLIWAVIFTVIIFDFPLVVGGTSNFWPSIEQSVTSLGQMMFESPYFYAMYAAIVTIIIARKLDWINRILFKTATLIETAGQFLVPVVPLFMLVIGIYVYGLPRNVENQIRENSKAVLTFQEYAAMKAENPEAGDILTPLEAVRIRNNDEIIVEITKGDGVIVSTGMFSENDKNALGNEVIAFFEQYSRGVDLQEISILGLKIDSATPSGMLIGYVVISLLIGVACFIWHFAFLTHCKYTIRGFSIMGYFTKYWIKVYPLLWATSSEAFATPLNLYLVKKYYPDIRADVRRFIVGVGSYLNINGTMICIIVLAGYVAKIIGIELSLLQFLLCIPLVFIIGFGVPGIPGELLLFGGPLVQLLGFPPQIASTFLALYLGLQLGLPDSFRTGNNSTDDCLMALIMNEKYLKKFL
;
A
#
# COMPACT_ATOMS: atom_id res chain seq x y z
N MET A 1 32.91 74.97 -40.53
CA MET A 1 32.07 76.16 -40.81
C MET A 1 31.06 75.70 -41.85
N ASN A 2 30.04 75.02 -41.35
CA ASN A 2 29.21 73.99 -42.00
C ASN A 2 27.83 74.08 -41.32
N GLU A 3 26.67 73.73 -41.86
CA GLU A 3 26.17 73.37 -43.19
C GLU A 3 24.63 73.47 -43.06
N GLN A 4 23.94 73.84 -44.13
CA GLN A 4 22.48 73.73 -44.24
C GLN A 4 22.09 72.24 -44.36
N ALA A 5 21.04 71.80 -43.67
CA ALA A 5 20.17 70.70 -44.13
C ALA A 5 18.89 70.62 -43.27
N GLY A 6 17.72 70.64 -43.92
CA GLY A 6 16.52 70.05 -43.35
C GLY A 6 16.55 68.53 -43.46
N SER A 7 15.71 67.84 -42.67
CA SER A 7 15.03 66.59 -43.08
C SER A 7 14.20 66.01 -41.94
N SER A 8 13.05 65.44 -42.34
CA SER A 8 12.23 64.41 -41.69
C SER A 8 11.76 64.67 -40.25
N GLY A 9 10.48 64.87 -39.97
CA GLY A 9 9.42 63.94 -40.34
C GLY A 9 9.28 62.85 -39.29
N THR A 10 8.58 63.13 -38.19
CA THR A 10 7.94 62.10 -37.35
C THR A 10 6.51 62.51 -37.10
N SER A 11 5.69 62.27 -38.12
CA SER A 11 4.29 61.95 -37.98
C SER A 11 4.10 60.74 -37.06
N ALA A 12 2.92 60.65 -36.45
CA ALA A 12 2.39 59.56 -35.64
C ALA A 12 2.69 59.64 -34.14
N LEU A 13 1.93 60.50 -33.45
CA LEU A 13 1.46 60.26 -32.07
C LEU A 13 0.22 61.14 -31.80
N LYS A 14 -0.75 61.02 -32.70
CA LYS A 14 -2.18 61.25 -32.44
C LYS A 14 -2.87 60.00 -32.97
N TRP A 15 -3.96 59.59 -32.33
CA TRP A 15 -4.77 58.38 -32.60
C TRP A 15 -4.40 57.14 -31.79
N HIS A 16 -4.88 57.08 -30.53
CA HIS A 16 -5.82 56.06 -30.04
C HIS A 16 -6.02 56.22 -28.52
N GLU A 17 -6.80 57.23 -28.12
CA GLU A 17 -7.30 57.37 -26.74
C GLU A 17 -8.83 57.16 -26.67
N GLU A 18 -9.43 56.57 -27.71
CA GLU A 18 -10.86 56.27 -27.78
C GLU A 18 -11.08 54.80 -28.14
N SER A 19 -11.03 53.94 -27.13
CA SER A 19 -11.73 52.64 -27.11
C SER A 19 -11.83 52.08 -25.69
N ALA A 20 -12.07 52.95 -24.70
CA ALA A 20 -12.60 52.48 -23.42
C ALA A 20 -14.09 52.18 -23.63
N ILE A 21 -14.43 50.90 -23.77
CA ILE A 21 -15.81 50.41 -23.80
C ILE A 21 -16.51 50.95 -22.54
N ARG A 22 -17.38 51.95 -22.71
CA ARG A 22 -18.24 52.44 -21.61
C ARG A 22 -19.30 51.39 -21.37
N LEU A 23 -19.08 50.55 -20.37
CA LEU A 23 -20.08 49.63 -19.83
C LEU A 23 -21.34 50.43 -19.46
N SER A 24 -22.51 49.90 -19.81
CA SER A 24 -23.80 50.45 -19.38
C SER A 24 -23.92 50.43 -17.84
N GLU A 25 -24.81 51.23 -17.26
CA GLU A 25 -25.01 51.27 -15.79
C GLU A 25 -25.38 49.89 -15.23
N GLU A 26 -26.12 49.08 -16.00
CA GLU A 26 -26.49 47.72 -15.64
C GLU A 26 -25.28 46.76 -15.65
N GLU A 27 -24.39 46.89 -16.64
CA GLU A 27 -23.13 46.14 -16.70
C GLU A 27 -22.15 46.58 -15.61
N GLN A 28 -22.08 47.87 -15.27
CA GLN A 28 -21.29 48.36 -14.14
C GLN A 28 -21.84 47.84 -12.81
N HIS A 29 -23.16 47.80 -12.64
CA HIS A 29 -23.79 47.23 -11.46
C HIS A 29 -23.52 45.72 -11.35
N GLN A 30 -23.61 44.98 -12.46
CA GLN A 30 -23.22 43.57 -12.51
C GLN A 30 -21.75 43.38 -12.17
N LEU A 31 -20.86 44.25 -12.66
CA LEU A 31 -19.43 44.19 -12.36
C LEU A 31 -19.13 44.51 -10.89
N GLU A 32 -19.82 45.47 -10.28
CA GLU A 32 -19.71 45.80 -8.86
C GLU A 32 -20.28 44.67 -7.98
N VAL A 33 -21.41 44.07 -8.36
CA VAL A 33 -21.93 42.86 -7.70
C VAL A 33 -20.94 41.70 -7.84
N LEU A 34 -20.35 41.49 -9.02
CA LEU A 34 -19.35 40.46 -9.27
C LEU A 34 -18.07 40.72 -8.46
N LYS A 35 -17.63 41.98 -8.35
CA LYS A 35 -16.52 42.39 -7.48
C LYS A 35 -16.83 42.14 -6.02
N VAL A 36 -18.02 42.47 -5.53
CA VAL A 36 -18.42 42.21 -4.13
C VAL A 36 -18.49 40.69 -3.85
N ILE A 37 -18.96 39.91 -4.82
CA ILE A 37 -18.97 38.43 -4.77
C ILE A 37 -17.54 37.87 -4.76
N LEU A 38 -16.67 38.34 -5.67
CA LEU A 38 -15.27 37.92 -5.83
C LEU A 38 -14.31 38.49 -4.78
N LEU A 39 -14.66 39.57 -4.08
CA LEU A 39 -13.85 40.19 -3.02
C LEU A 39 -14.26 39.73 -1.63
N SER A 40 -15.39 39.01 -1.49
CA SER A 40 -15.73 38.44 -0.19
C SER A 40 -14.85 37.20 0.07
N PRO A 41 -14.00 37.22 1.12
CA PRO A 41 -13.10 36.10 1.39
C PRO A 41 -13.84 34.77 1.61
N ARG A 42 -15.11 34.86 2.06
CA ARG A 42 -16.00 33.71 2.25
C ARG A 42 -16.53 33.11 0.96
N LEU A 43 -16.93 33.90 -0.06
CA LEU A 43 -17.33 33.32 -1.35
C LEU A 43 -16.11 32.86 -2.15
N VAL A 44 -15.00 33.59 -2.12
CA VAL A 44 -13.74 33.12 -2.73
C VAL A 44 -13.34 31.78 -2.13
N GLY A 45 -13.38 31.63 -0.81
CA GLY A 45 -13.11 30.35 -0.15
C GLY A 45 -14.04 29.23 -0.61
N LYS A 46 -15.35 29.49 -0.71
CA LYS A 46 -16.32 28.49 -1.23
C LYS A 46 -16.11 28.15 -2.71
N TYR A 47 -15.78 29.14 -3.53
CA TYR A 47 -15.54 28.95 -4.96
C TYR A 47 -14.21 28.20 -5.21
N MET A 48 -13.17 28.52 -4.45
CA MET A 48 -11.90 27.79 -4.49
C MET A 48 -12.05 26.35 -3.99
N ALA A 49 -12.84 26.13 -2.92
CA ALA A 49 -13.17 24.78 -2.48
C ALA A 49 -13.95 23.99 -3.55
N PHE A 50 -14.90 24.64 -4.24
CA PHE A 50 -15.63 24.04 -5.35
C PHE A 50 -14.70 23.69 -6.52
N LEU A 51 -13.83 24.62 -6.94
CA LEU A 51 -12.85 24.37 -8.01
C LEU A 51 -11.88 23.25 -7.64
N TYR A 52 -11.39 23.22 -6.40
CA TYR A 52 -10.51 22.17 -5.90
C TYR A 52 -11.21 20.81 -5.92
N GLN A 53 -12.46 20.75 -5.47
CA GLN A 53 -13.24 19.52 -5.48
C GLN A 53 -13.52 19.04 -6.91
N TYR A 54 -13.81 19.96 -7.84
CA TYR A 54 -13.95 19.65 -9.25
C TYR A 54 -12.65 19.11 -9.86
N PHE A 55 -11.51 19.74 -9.55
CA PHE A 55 -10.18 19.29 -9.96
C PHE A 55 -9.84 17.90 -9.43
N CYS A 56 -10.08 17.64 -8.14
CA CYS A 56 -9.87 16.31 -7.54
C CYS A 56 -10.72 15.25 -8.23
N THR A 57 -12.00 15.54 -8.44
CA THR A 57 -12.93 14.63 -9.13
C THR A 57 -12.46 14.35 -10.56
N ALA A 58 -11.96 15.37 -11.27
CA ALA A 58 -11.43 15.20 -12.62
C ALA A 58 -10.16 14.35 -12.64
N ILE A 59 -9.21 14.56 -11.73
CA ILE A 59 -8.02 13.72 -11.61
C ILE A 59 -8.41 12.28 -11.31
N GLU A 60 -9.30 12.09 -10.34
CA GLU A 60 -9.72 10.77 -9.88
C GLU A 60 -10.33 9.93 -11.00
N GLN A 61 -11.18 10.52 -11.85
CA GLN A 61 -11.73 9.83 -13.00
C GLN A 61 -10.64 9.26 -13.94
N TRP A 62 -9.52 9.96 -14.06
CA TRP A 62 -8.39 9.56 -14.91
C TRP A 62 -7.22 8.97 -14.12
N LEU A 63 -7.35 8.80 -12.81
CA LEU A 63 -6.26 8.45 -11.92
C LEU A 63 -5.55 7.16 -12.34
N PRO A 64 -6.24 6.08 -12.77
CA PRO A 64 -5.56 4.86 -13.21
C PRO A 64 -4.72 5.09 -14.47
N VAL A 65 -5.19 5.91 -15.40
CA VAL A 65 -4.45 6.26 -16.62
C VAL A 65 -3.28 7.19 -16.29
N LEU A 66 -3.51 8.21 -15.46
CA LEU A 66 -2.50 9.16 -15.01
C LEU A 66 -1.39 8.46 -14.21
N THR A 67 -1.71 7.47 -13.39
CA THR A 67 -0.73 6.70 -12.61
C THR A 67 0.12 5.81 -13.51
N ILE A 68 -0.47 5.12 -14.49
CA ILE A 68 0.30 4.36 -15.49
C ILE A 68 1.22 5.29 -16.28
N ILE A 69 0.69 6.40 -16.81
CA ILE A 69 1.47 7.37 -17.58
C ILE A 69 2.59 7.94 -16.72
N ALA A 70 2.30 8.33 -15.49
CA ALA A 70 3.30 8.88 -14.58
C ALA A 70 4.38 7.85 -14.22
N PHE A 71 4.02 6.59 -13.99
CA PHE A 71 4.97 5.51 -13.73
C PHE A 71 5.89 5.25 -14.91
N ILE A 72 5.32 5.19 -16.13
CA ILE A 72 6.06 5.09 -17.39
C ILE A 72 7.02 6.29 -17.53
N LEU A 73 6.51 7.51 -17.36
CA LEU A 73 7.32 8.73 -17.42
C LEU A 73 8.42 8.73 -16.37
N GLY A 74 8.17 8.19 -15.18
CA GLY A 74 9.19 8.02 -14.15
C GLY A 74 10.30 7.07 -14.57
N ILE A 75 9.93 5.85 -15.00
CA ILE A 75 10.86 4.81 -15.44
C ILE A 75 11.72 5.30 -16.61
N PHE A 76 11.10 5.80 -17.68
CA PHE A 76 11.84 6.23 -18.86
C PHE A 76 12.51 7.60 -18.66
N GLY A 77 11.92 8.48 -17.85
CA GLY A 77 12.48 9.79 -17.52
C GLY A 77 13.76 9.69 -16.70
N ALA A 78 13.85 8.72 -15.77
CA ALA A 78 15.05 8.49 -14.96
C ALA A 78 16.32 8.29 -15.80
N LYS A 79 16.19 7.65 -16.98
CA LYS A 79 17.29 7.49 -17.94
C LYS A 79 17.90 8.84 -18.39
N TYR A 80 17.07 9.87 -18.54
CA TYR A 80 17.48 11.18 -19.04
C TYR A 80 17.88 12.15 -17.92
N PHE A 81 17.46 11.89 -16.68
CA PHE A 81 17.66 12.77 -15.54
C PHE A 81 18.28 12.02 -14.33
N PRO A 82 19.56 11.60 -14.41
CA PRO A 82 20.22 10.82 -13.35
C PRO A 82 20.29 11.56 -12.00
N VAL A 83 20.49 12.88 -12.01
CA VAL A 83 20.49 13.71 -10.78
C VAL A 83 19.14 13.63 -10.06
N LEU A 84 18.04 13.57 -10.81
CA LEU A 84 16.71 13.44 -10.22
C LEU A 84 16.53 12.05 -9.60
N SER A 85 17.11 11.01 -10.20
CA SER A 85 17.13 9.66 -9.63
C SER A 85 17.85 9.64 -8.29
N ASP A 86 19.07 10.18 -8.23
CA ASP A 86 19.87 10.16 -6.99
C ASP A 86 19.16 10.89 -5.83
N VAL A 87 18.48 12.00 -6.13
CA VAL A 87 17.67 12.72 -5.13
C VAL A 87 16.49 11.88 -4.67
N ILE A 88 15.75 11.26 -5.59
CA ILE A 88 14.60 10.42 -5.25
C ILE A 88 15.02 9.19 -4.45
N ASP A 89 16.12 8.55 -4.82
CA ASP A 89 16.69 7.41 -4.12
C ASP A 89 17.03 7.77 -2.67
N SER A 90 17.68 8.92 -2.45
CA SER A 90 17.98 9.42 -1.10
C SER A 90 16.72 9.71 -0.28
N GLN A 91 15.72 10.36 -0.87
CA GLN A 91 14.46 10.68 -0.17
C GLN A 91 13.66 9.42 0.16
N MET A 92 13.65 8.43 -0.74
CA MET A 92 12.94 7.17 -0.51
C MET A 92 13.62 6.34 0.57
N ASN A 93 14.95 6.25 0.57
CA ASN A 93 15.68 5.57 1.65
C ASN A 93 15.43 6.26 3.01
N MET A 94 15.47 7.59 3.07
CA MET A 94 15.12 8.33 4.29
C MET A 94 13.69 8.03 4.76
N PHE A 95 12.73 7.95 3.83
CA PHE A 95 11.35 7.60 4.14
C PHE A 95 11.23 6.17 4.70
N LEU A 96 11.97 5.21 4.13
CA LEU A 96 11.98 3.82 4.59
C LEU A 96 12.62 3.68 5.98
N ASP A 97 13.66 4.47 6.29
CA ASP A 97 14.31 4.45 7.60
C ASP A 97 13.37 4.94 8.71
N ILE A 98 12.60 6.00 8.46
CA ILE A 98 11.65 6.53 9.43
C ILE A 98 10.32 5.74 9.46
N TYR A 99 10.04 4.94 8.44
CA TYR A 99 8.78 4.20 8.31
C TYR A 99 8.56 3.26 9.50
N GLY A 100 9.60 2.54 9.95
CA GLY A 100 9.51 1.65 11.12
C GLY A 100 9.07 2.36 12.40
N PHE A 101 9.42 3.64 12.53
CA PHE A 101 9.00 4.49 13.65
C PHE A 101 7.59 5.08 13.45
N ILE A 102 7.25 5.54 12.24
CA ILE A 102 5.97 6.20 11.96
C ILE A 102 4.80 5.21 11.87
N ALA A 103 5.02 4.03 11.29
CA ALA A 103 3.97 3.07 11.01
C ALA A 103 3.17 2.61 12.26
N PRO A 104 3.77 2.32 13.43
CA PRO A 104 3.02 2.05 14.66
C PRO A 104 2.07 3.19 15.06
N PHE A 105 2.50 4.45 14.98
CA PHE A 105 1.63 5.58 15.26
C PHE A 105 0.48 5.68 14.26
N ALA A 106 0.76 5.47 12.97
CA ALA A 106 -0.27 5.43 11.94
C ALA A 106 -1.31 4.34 12.22
N ILE A 107 -0.88 3.12 12.56
CA ILE A 107 -1.76 2.03 12.97
C ILE A 107 -2.63 2.47 14.16
N TYR A 108 -2.03 3.01 15.22
CA TYR A 108 -2.79 3.49 16.38
C TYR A 108 -3.84 4.54 16.00
N PHE A 109 -3.44 5.60 15.31
CA PHE A 109 -4.32 6.73 15.00
C PHE A 109 -5.43 6.39 14.01
N ILE A 110 -5.24 5.40 13.13
CA ILE A 110 -6.25 4.97 12.17
C ILE A 110 -7.13 3.84 12.74
N LEU A 111 -6.54 2.88 13.45
CA LEU A 111 -7.27 1.74 14.03
C LEU A 111 -8.23 2.17 15.13
N THR A 112 -7.80 3.07 16.02
CA THR A 112 -8.59 3.54 17.17
C THR A 112 -9.97 4.11 16.77
N PRO A 113 -10.05 5.13 15.88
CA PRO A 113 -11.34 5.67 15.48
C PRO A 113 -12.19 4.69 14.66
N SER A 114 -11.59 3.84 13.83
CA SER A 114 -12.32 2.87 13.01
C SER A 114 -13.00 1.80 13.87
N LEU A 115 -12.29 1.24 14.86
CA LEU A 115 -12.88 0.31 15.83
C LEU A 115 -13.92 0.99 16.73
N ALA A 116 -13.69 2.24 17.16
CA ALA A 116 -14.67 2.99 17.95
C ALA A 116 -16.00 3.16 17.18
N ARG A 117 -15.93 3.48 15.89
CA ARG A 117 -17.11 3.56 14.99
C ARG A 117 -17.89 2.24 14.95
N ILE A 118 -17.19 1.13 14.75
CA ILE A 118 -17.79 -0.21 14.70
C ILE A 118 -18.55 -0.52 16.00
N LEU A 119 -17.94 -0.28 17.16
CA LEU A 119 -18.55 -0.59 18.45
C LEU A 119 -19.71 0.34 18.79
N SER A 120 -19.61 1.63 18.43
CA SER A 120 -20.69 2.60 18.65
C SER A 120 -21.95 2.30 17.83
N SER A 121 -21.81 1.67 16.66
CA SER A 121 -22.94 1.29 15.81
C SER A 121 -23.83 0.18 16.42
N SER A 122 -23.32 -0.56 17.41
CA SER A 122 -23.99 -1.73 17.98
C SER A 122 -24.89 -1.44 19.19
N THR A 123 -24.94 -0.20 19.71
CA THR A 123 -25.58 0.12 21.01
C THR A 123 -26.96 0.81 20.95
N GLY A 124 -27.57 0.96 19.76
CA GLY A 124 -28.86 1.69 19.57
C GLY A 124 -30.10 0.83 19.24
N LYS A 125 -31.25 1.49 18.98
CA LYS A 125 -32.44 0.85 18.35
C LYS A 125 -32.05 0.43 16.92
N GLY A 126 -31.88 -0.87 16.69
CA GLY A 126 -31.27 -1.43 15.47
C GLY A 126 -29.88 -2.06 15.69
N GLY A 127 -29.34 -1.99 16.91
CA GLY A 127 -28.01 -2.53 17.26
C GLY A 127 -27.83 -4.01 16.94
N LYS A 128 -28.86 -4.85 17.12
CA LYS A 128 -28.78 -6.28 16.75
C LYS A 128 -28.55 -6.49 15.26
N PHE A 129 -29.14 -5.65 14.40
CA PHE A 129 -28.92 -5.70 12.95
C PHE A 129 -27.51 -5.21 12.61
N ALA A 130 -27.07 -4.09 13.21
CA ALA A 130 -25.73 -3.56 13.03
C ALA A 130 -24.65 -4.56 13.44
N THR A 131 -24.76 -5.17 14.61
CA THR A 131 -23.86 -6.22 15.08
C THR A 131 -23.85 -7.42 14.13
N TYR A 132 -25.02 -7.87 13.65
CA TYR A 132 -25.08 -8.96 12.68
C TYR A 132 -24.36 -8.62 11.37
N ALA A 133 -24.56 -7.41 10.83
CA ALA A 133 -23.89 -6.96 9.62
C ALA A 133 -22.36 -6.86 9.79
N VAL A 134 -21.89 -6.32 10.91
CA VAL A 134 -20.46 -6.24 11.25
C VAL A 134 -19.84 -7.63 11.36
N ILE A 135 -20.50 -8.57 12.04
CA ILE A 135 -20.03 -9.96 12.15
C ILE A 135 -19.98 -10.59 10.76
N PHE A 136 -21.02 -10.42 9.95
CA PHE A 136 -21.08 -10.97 8.60
C PHE A 136 -19.94 -10.45 7.71
N LEU A 137 -19.66 -9.14 7.75
CA LEU A 137 -18.53 -8.53 7.06
C LEU A 137 -17.18 -9.06 7.56
N SER A 138 -17.03 -9.20 8.87
CA SER A 138 -15.80 -9.72 9.49
C SER A 138 -15.53 -11.18 9.11
N VAL A 139 -16.57 -12.02 9.08
CA VAL A 139 -16.44 -13.43 8.63
C VAL A 139 -16.04 -13.49 7.16
N ARG A 140 -16.65 -12.67 6.30
CA ARG A 140 -16.25 -12.61 4.87
C ARG A 140 -14.81 -12.16 4.69
N ARG A 141 -14.34 -11.19 5.49
CA ARG A 141 -12.95 -10.75 5.49
C ARG A 141 -11.98 -11.89 5.83
N PHE A 142 -12.30 -12.71 6.82
CA PHE A 142 -11.47 -13.86 7.15
C PHE A 142 -11.38 -14.86 5.97
N PHE A 143 -12.50 -15.14 5.32
CA PHE A 143 -12.49 -16.02 4.14
C PHE A 143 -11.80 -15.41 2.92
N SER A 144 -11.81 -14.09 2.74
CA SER A 144 -11.06 -13.45 1.65
C SER A 144 -9.56 -13.54 1.86
N LEU A 145 -9.08 -13.53 3.11
CA LEU A 145 -7.67 -13.81 3.42
C LEU A 145 -7.28 -15.25 3.08
N ILE A 146 -8.11 -16.24 3.44
CA ILE A 146 -7.87 -17.64 3.06
C ILE A 146 -7.82 -17.77 1.53
N TRP A 147 -8.77 -17.16 0.83
CA TRP A 147 -8.79 -17.13 -0.63
C TRP A 147 -7.52 -16.51 -1.20
N ALA A 148 -7.07 -15.38 -0.64
CA ALA A 148 -5.87 -14.70 -1.08
C ALA A 148 -4.63 -15.60 -0.93
N VAL A 149 -4.47 -16.28 0.21
CA VAL A 149 -3.38 -17.23 0.42
C VAL A 149 -3.39 -18.35 -0.62
N ILE A 150 -4.56 -18.97 -0.84
CA ILE A 150 -4.71 -20.06 -1.82
C ILE A 150 -4.34 -19.56 -3.23
N PHE A 151 -4.87 -18.39 -3.62
CA PHE A 151 -4.60 -17.81 -4.93
C PHE A 151 -3.11 -17.50 -5.12
N THR A 152 -2.49 -16.85 -4.13
CA THR A 152 -1.05 -16.51 -4.15
C THR A 152 -0.18 -17.76 -4.28
N VAL A 153 -0.46 -18.79 -3.48
CA VAL A 153 0.33 -20.04 -3.50
C VAL A 153 0.24 -20.74 -4.85
N ILE A 154 -0.96 -20.78 -5.45
CA ILE A 154 -1.17 -21.42 -6.77
C ILE A 154 -0.50 -20.61 -7.89
N ILE A 155 -0.70 -19.29 -7.92
CA ILE A 155 -0.26 -18.45 -9.05
C ILE A 155 1.25 -18.30 -9.11
N PHE A 156 1.91 -18.24 -7.95
CA PHE A 156 3.36 -18.07 -7.86
C PHE A 156 4.09 -19.40 -7.64
N ASP A 157 3.39 -20.53 -7.62
CA ASP A 157 3.99 -21.85 -7.37
C ASP A 157 4.86 -21.82 -6.10
N PHE A 158 4.26 -21.37 -4.99
CA PHE A 158 4.92 -21.43 -3.69
C PHE A 158 4.81 -22.84 -3.11
N PRO A 159 5.84 -23.32 -2.40
CA PRO A 159 5.81 -24.64 -1.82
C PRO A 159 4.76 -24.72 -0.72
N LEU A 160 4.04 -25.85 -0.67
CA LEU A 160 3.17 -26.15 0.46
C LEU A 160 3.99 -26.31 1.76
N VAL A 161 5.19 -26.87 1.61
CA VAL A 161 6.20 -27.06 2.65
C VAL A 161 7.56 -26.78 2.02
N VAL A 162 8.38 -25.90 2.60
CA VAL A 162 9.75 -25.65 2.11
C VAL A 162 10.54 -26.97 2.16
N GLY A 163 11.06 -27.43 1.02
CA GLY A 163 11.58 -28.80 0.87
C GLY A 163 12.96 -29.03 1.48
N GLY A 164 13.17 -30.22 2.06
CA GLY A 164 14.51 -30.85 2.13
C GLY A 164 14.93 -31.52 3.45
N THR A 165 14.31 -31.22 4.59
CA THR A 165 14.68 -31.84 5.87
C THR A 165 13.45 -32.19 6.70
N SER A 166 13.62 -33.08 7.65
CA SER A 166 12.71 -33.52 8.72
C SER A 166 12.12 -32.41 9.61
N ASN A 167 12.08 -31.15 9.15
CA ASN A 167 12.01 -29.95 9.98
C ASN A 167 10.74 -29.12 9.79
N PHE A 168 9.63 -29.70 9.31
CA PHE A 168 8.33 -29.01 9.23
C PHE A 168 7.91 -28.42 10.57
N TRP A 169 7.96 -29.24 11.63
CA TRP A 169 7.56 -28.83 12.99
C TRP A 169 8.44 -27.71 13.57
N PRO A 170 9.79 -27.78 13.51
CA PRO A 170 10.66 -26.66 13.87
C PRO A 170 10.36 -25.35 13.15
N SER A 171 10.07 -25.37 11.85
CA SER A 171 9.72 -24.14 11.11
C SER A 171 8.36 -23.56 11.54
N ILE A 172 7.38 -24.42 11.87
CA ILE A 172 6.12 -23.99 12.49
C ILE A 172 6.41 -23.34 13.83
N GLU A 173 7.16 -24.04 14.68
CA GLU A 173 7.50 -23.60 16.03
C GLU A 173 8.21 -22.24 15.99
N GLN A 174 9.19 -22.08 15.12
CA GLN A 174 9.89 -20.82 14.92
C GLN A 174 8.93 -19.72 14.48
N SER A 175 8.10 -19.95 13.48
CA SER A 175 7.19 -18.91 12.96
C SER A 175 6.09 -18.53 13.96
N VAL A 176 5.57 -19.51 14.72
CA VAL A 176 4.61 -19.27 15.81
C VAL A 176 5.30 -18.56 16.97
N THR A 177 6.54 -18.92 17.29
CA THR A 177 7.35 -18.24 18.31
C THR A 177 7.62 -16.80 17.91
N SER A 178 7.97 -16.53 16.65
CA SER A 178 8.13 -15.17 16.12
C SER A 178 6.84 -14.36 16.22
N LEU A 179 5.68 -14.94 15.87
CA LEU A 179 4.39 -14.27 16.07
C LEU A 179 4.14 -13.98 17.56
N GLY A 180 4.44 -14.95 18.43
CA GLY A 180 4.32 -14.80 19.88
C GLY A 180 5.22 -13.69 20.42
N GLN A 181 6.50 -13.67 20.06
CA GLN A 181 7.45 -12.62 20.42
C GLN A 181 6.99 -11.26 19.89
N MET A 182 6.54 -11.20 18.63
CA MET A 182 6.03 -9.97 18.02
C MET A 182 4.83 -9.43 18.80
N MET A 183 3.95 -10.28 19.32
CA MET A 183 2.84 -9.84 20.18
C MET A 183 3.30 -9.11 21.44
N PHE A 184 4.48 -9.41 21.98
CA PHE A 184 4.98 -8.85 23.23
C PHE A 184 6.07 -7.81 23.06
N GLU A 185 6.77 -7.77 21.93
CA GLU A 185 7.96 -6.93 21.75
C GLU A 185 7.80 -5.94 20.58
N SER A 186 6.78 -6.11 19.73
CA SER A 186 6.59 -5.26 18.57
C SER A 186 5.89 -3.94 18.89
N PRO A 187 6.45 -2.80 18.43
CA PRO A 187 5.75 -1.52 18.43
C PRO A 187 4.39 -1.57 17.72
N TYR A 188 4.22 -2.43 16.71
CA TYR A 188 2.96 -2.58 15.98
C TYR A 188 1.86 -3.17 16.88
N PHE A 189 2.16 -4.21 17.65
CA PHE A 189 1.19 -4.79 18.59
C PHE A 189 0.89 -3.85 19.76
N TYR A 190 1.89 -3.12 20.26
CA TYR A 190 1.66 -2.07 21.26
C TYR A 190 0.70 -0.99 20.76
N ALA A 191 0.83 -0.54 19.50
CA ALA A 191 -0.10 0.38 18.88
C ALA A 191 -1.54 -0.20 18.83
N MET A 192 -1.69 -1.50 18.54
CA MET A 192 -2.99 -2.17 18.54
C MET A 192 -3.59 -2.28 19.94
N TYR A 193 -2.79 -2.66 20.95
CA TYR A 193 -3.25 -2.72 22.33
C TYR A 193 -3.64 -1.34 22.86
N ALA A 194 -2.81 -0.33 22.57
CA ALA A 194 -3.12 1.06 22.90
C ALA A 194 -4.45 1.50 22.27
N ALA A 195 -4.70 1.14 21.01
CA ALA A 195 -5.96 1.44 20.34
C ALA A 195 -7.16 0.81 21.09
N ILE A 196 -7.06 -0.48 21.43
CA ILE A 196 -8.10 -1.20 22.19
C ILE A 196 -8.35 -0.55 23.55
N VAL A 197 -7.29 -0.22 24.30
CA VAL A 197 -7.39 0.47 25.60
C VAL A 197 -8.06 1.83 25.44
N THR A 198 -7.62 2.64 24.48
CA THR A 198 -8.22 3.96 24.21
C THR A 198 -9.70 3.85 23.89
N ILE A 199 -10.12 2.83 23.14
CA ILE A 199 -11.53 2.57 22.84
C ILE A 199 -12.32 2.22 24.10
N ILE A 200 -11.80 1.34 24.97
CA ILE A 200 -12.47 0.98 26.23
C ILE A 200 -12.67 2.22 27.10
N ILE A 201 -11.67 3.10 27.17
CA ILE A 201 -11.75 4.38 27.90
C ILE A 201 -12.74 5.32 27.22
N ALA A 202 -12.74 5.40 25.88
CA ALA A 202 -13.66 6.24 25.10
C ALA A 202 -15.14 5.89 25.33
N ARG A 203 -15.46 4.65 25.72
CA ARG A 203 -16.83 4.25 26.10
C ARG A 203 -17.29 4.86 27.42
N LYS A 204 -16.36 5.28 28.29
CA LYS A 204 -16.66 5.93 29.57
C LYS A 204 -16.54 7.45 29.52
N LEU A 205 -15.79 7.98 28.54
CA LEU A 205 -15.45 9.40 28.44
C LEU A 205 -15.86 9.97 27.08
N ASP A 206 -17.00 10.66 27.05
CA ASP A 206 -17.59 11.23 25.82
C ASP A 206 -16.67 12.21 25.09
N TRP A 207 -15.77 12.89 25.80
CA TRP A 207 -14.81 13.81 25.18
C TRP A 207 -13.77 13.07 24.32
N ILE A 208 -13.32 11.88 24.75
CA ILE A 208 -12.40 11.04 23.97
C ILE A 208 -13.11 10.54 22.73
N ASN A 209 -14.34 10.04 22.88
CA ASN A 209 -15.14 9.59 21.75
C ASN A 209 -15.30 10.70 20.70
N ARG A 210 -15.60 11.94 21.13
CA ARG A 210 -15.66 13.11 20.23
C ARG A 210 -14.34 13.40 19.53
N ILE A 211 -13.20 13.26 20.21
CA ILE A 211 -11.87 13.43 19.59
C ILE A 211 -11.65 12.34 18.53
N LEU A 212 -11.92 11.07 18.86
CA LEU A 212 -11.75 9.96 17.92
C LEU A 212 -12.54 10.17 16.64
N PHE A 213 -13.81 10.56 16.74
CA PHE A 213 -14.63 10.88 15.57
C PHE A 213 -14.03 12.03 14.74
N LYS A 214 -13.53 13.09 15.38
CA LYS A 214 -12.86 14.20 14.67
C LYS A 214 -11.59 13.74 13.97
N THR A 215 -10.77 12.92 14.61
CA THR A 215 -9.55 12.35 14.03
C THR A 215 -9.87 11.46 12.85
N ALA A 216 -10.94 10.65 12.92
CA ALA A 216 -11.41 9.82 11.81
C ALA A 216 -11.73 10.68 10.58
N THR A 217 -12.52 11.73 10.76
CA THR A 217 -12.88 12.66 9.68
C THR A 217 -11.65 13.40 9.15
N LEU A 218 -10.69 13.75 10.01
CA LEU A 218 -9.44 14.37 9.58
C LEU A 218 -8.63 13.45 8.66
N ILE A 219 -8.50 12.17 9.01
CA ILE A 219 -7.79 11.16 8.19
C ILE A 219 -8.50 10.99 6.84
N GLU A 220 -9.83 10.87 6.83
CA GLU A 220 -10.62 10.81 5.61
C GLU A 220 -10.42 12.05 4.74
N THR A 221 -10.41 13.24 5.35
CA THR A 221 -10.18 14.50 4.64
C THR A 221 -8.76 14.58 4.08
N ALA A 222 -7.75 14.18 4.86
CA ALA A 222 -6.35 14.14 4.43
C ALA A 222 -6.14 13.19 3.24
N GLY A 223 -6.82 12.03 3.24
CA GLY A 223 -6.80 11.10 2.11
C GLY A 223 -7.33 11.71 0.80
N GLN A 224 -8.29 12.65 0.87
CA GLN A 224 -8.78 13.35 -0.33
C GLN A 224 -7.70 14.25 -0.94
N PHE A 225 -6.87 14.90 -0.11
CA PHE A 225 -5.74 15.69 -0.58
C PHE A 225 -4.63 14.84 -1.21
N LEU A 226 -4.58 13.54 -0.87
CA LEU A 226 -3.58 12.62 -1.39
C LEU A 226 -3.89 12.20 -2.84
N VAL A 227 -5.16 12.14 -3.25
CA VAL A 227 -5.58 11.68 -4.59
C VAL A 227 -4.88 12.43 -5.74
N PRO A 228 -4.85 13.79 -5.78
CA PRO A 228 -4.12 14.53 -6.81
C PRO A 228 -2.60 14.29 -6.82
N VAL A 229 -2.04 13.85 -5.70
CA VAL A 229 -0.59 13.64 -5.52
C VAL A 229 -0.18 12.23 -5.96
N VAL A 230 -1.11 11.27 -6.05
CA VAL A 230 -0.80 9.88 -6.42
C VAL A 230 -0.06 9.76 -7.76
N PRO A 231 -0.42 10.45 -8.86
CA PRO A 231 0.37 10.40 -10.09
C PRO A 231 1.81 10.89 -9.90
N LEU A 232 2.01 11.96 -9.13
CA LEU A 232 3.36 12.44 -8.79
C LEU A 232 4.14 11.38 -7.99
N PHE A 233 3.48 10.72 -7.03
CA PHE A 233 4.09 9.64 -6.28
C PHE A 233 4.45 8.45 -7.18
N MET A 234 3.59 8.09 -8.13
CA MET A 234 3.89 7.05 -9.13
C MET A 234 5.04 7.44 -10.06
N LEU A 235 5.19 8.71 -10.40
CA LEU A 235 6.37 9.20 -11.13
C LEU A 235 7.64 9.02 -10.29
N VAL A 236 7.60 9.35 -9.00
CA VAL A 236 8.71 9.15 -8.06
C VAL A 236 9.03 7.66 -7.91
N ILE A 237 8.05 6.79 -7.73
CA ILE A 237 8.26 5.34 -7.69
C ILE A 237 8.85 4.84 -9.00
N GLY A 238 8.37 5.32 -10.16
CA GLY A 238 8.91 4.94 -11.46
C GLY A 238 10.40 5.26 -11.58
N ILE A 239 10.81 6.43 -11.07
CA ILE A 239 12.22 6.84 -11.02
C ILE A 239 13.00 5.93 -10.06
N TYR A 240 12.49 5.70 -8.86
CA TYR A 240 13.12 4.84 -7.85
C TYR A 240 13.26 3.39 -8.34
N VAL A 241 12.23 2.84 -9.00
CA VAL A 241 12.22 1.51 -9.59
C VAL A 241 13.29 1.36 -10.67
N TYR A 242 13.49 2.40 -11.49
CA TYR A 242 14.56 2.42 -12.47
C TYR A 242 15.94 2.38 -11.81
N GLY A 243 16.11 3.11 -10.69
CA GLY A 243 17.33 3.11 -9.88
C GLY A 243 17.51 1.87 -9.00
N LEU A 244 16.46 1.09 -8.77
CA LEU A 244 16.43 0.01 -7.79
C LEU A 244 17.54 -1.05 -7.99
N PRO A 245 17.83 -1.56 -9.21
CA PRO A 245 18.94 -2.49 -9.39
C PRO A 245 20.29 -1.90 -8.94
N ARG A 246 20.54 -0.63 -9.25
CA ARG A 246 21.76 0.09 -8.82
C ARG A 246 21.77 0.32 -7.30
N ASN A 247 20.61 0.60 -6.70
CA ASN A 247 20.49 0.82 -5.26
C ASN A 247 20.75 -0.47 -4.49
N VAL A 248 20.22 -1.59 -4.99
CA VAL A 248 20.49 -2.90 -4.39
C VAL A 248 21.96 -3.29 -4.57
N GLU A 249 22.56 -3.06 -5.74
CA GLU A 249 24.01 -3.24 -5.94
C GLU A 249 24.85 -2.38 -5.00
N ASN A 250 24.48 -1.11 -4.79
CA ASN A 250 25.15 -0.24 -3.84
C ASN A 250 24.97 -0.72 -2.39
N GLN A 251 23.79 -1.22 -2.02
CA GLN A 251 23.56 -1.82 -0.70
C GLN A 251 24.37 -3.12 -0.51
N ILE A 252 24.46 -3.98 -1.53
CA ILE A 252 25.36 -5.15 -1.53
C ILE A 252 26.78 -4.67 -1.21
N ARG A 253 27.24 -3.64 -1.93
CA ARG A 253 28.59 -3.09 -1.78
C ARG A 253 28.81 -2.45 -0.41
N GLU A 254 27.82 -1.76 0.16
CA GLU A 254 27.89 -1.12 1.48
C GLU A 254 27.84 -2.13 2.64
N ASN A 255 26.95 -3.12 2.57
CA ASN A 255 26.86 -4.20 3.57
C ASN A 255 28.11 -5.08 3.55
N SER A 256 28.70 -5.29 2.37
CA SER A 256 30.01 -5.89 2.22
C SER A 256 31.14 -5.07 2.88
N LYS A 257 30.90 -3.78 3.18
CA LYS A 257 31.80 -2.94 3.98
C LYS A 257 31.50 -2.92 5.47
N ALA A 258 30.32 -3.36 5.88
CA ALA A 258 29.92 -3.40 7.28
C ALA A 258 30.66 -4.56 7.98
N VAL A 259 31.75 -4.22 8.65
CA VAL A 259 32.48 -5.10 9.55
C VAL A 259 31.52 -5.62 10.62
N LEU A 260 31.32 -6.94 10.73
CA LEU A 260 30.61 -7.54 11.87
C LEU A 260 31.27 -7.05 13.16
N THR A 261 30.49 -6.41 14.01
CA THR A 261 30.99 -5.92 15.30
C THR A 261 31.04 -7.06 16.32
N PHE A 262 31.96 -6.97 17.28
CA PHE A 262 32.15 -7.97 18.34
C PHE A 262 30.87 -8.26 19.16
N GLN A 263 29.93 -7.31 19.21
CA GLN A 263 28.64 -7.46 19.88
C GLN A 263 27.64 -8.32 19.09
N GLU A 264 27.60 -8.19 17.76
CA GLU A 264 26.74 -9.01 16.89
C GLU A 264 27.20 -10.47 16.91
N TYR A 265 28.52 -10.68 16.94
CA TYR A 265 29.13 -12.00 17.16
C TYR A 265 28.80 -12.60 18.55
N ALA A 266 28.82 -11.78 19.61
CA ALA A 266 28.51 -12.25 20.96
C ALA A 266 27.02 -12.62 21.14
N ALA A 267 26.11 -11.90 20.48
CA ALA A 267 24.69 -12.24 20.43
C ALA A 267 24.45 -13.57 19.68
N MET A 268 25.14 -13.76 18.55
CA MET A 268 25.10 -15.02 17.77
C MET A 268 25.57 -16.23 18.59
N LYS A 269 26.65 -16.09 19.37
CA LYS A 269 27.16 -17.14 20.27
C LYS A 269 26.15 -17.49 21.38
N ALA A 270 25.32 -16.54 21.81
CA ALA A 270 24.32 -16.77 22.84
C ALA A 270 23.12 -17.58 22.31
N GLU A 271 22.79 -17.45 21.02
CA GLU A 271 21.65 -18.15 20.39
C GLU A 271 21.99 -19.56 19.87
N ASN A 272 23.26 -19.85 19.55
CA ASN A 272 23.71 -21.18 19.11
C ASN A 272 24.90 -21.71 19.94
N PRO A 273 24.67 -22.34 21.11
CA PRO A 273 25.73 -22.86 21.98
C PRO A 273 26.50 -24.04 21.39
N GLU A 274 25.90 -24.79 20.45
CA GLU A 274 26.51 -25.97 19.80
C GLU A 274 27.40 -25.65 18.60
N ALA A 275 27.46 -24.38 18.16
CA ALA A 275 28.48 -23.88 17.21
C ALA A 275 29.87 -23.76 17.88
N GLY A 276 30.19 -24.77 18.71
CA GLY A 276 31.24 -24.78 19.71
C GLY A 276 32.66 -24.53 19.17
N ASP A 277 33.43 -23.83 20.01
CA ASP A 277 34.90 -23.83 20.14
C ASP A 277 35.82 -23.66 18.91
N ILE A 278 35.30 -23.37 17.70
CA ILE A 278 36.15 -23.13 16.52
C ILE A 278 36.62 -21.66 16.40
N LEU A 279 36.04 -20.73 17.15
CA LEU A 279 36.20 -19.29 16.91
C LEU A 279 36.89 -18.56 18.08
N THR A 280 38.21 -18.40 17.96
CA THR A 280 39.01 -17.39 18.69
C THR A 280 38.69 -15.96 18.20
N PRO A 281 39.00 -14.88 18.95
CA PRO A 281 38.45 -13.55 18.71
C PRO A 281 38.80 -13.03 17.31
N LEU A 282 37.78 -12.64 16.54
CA LEU A 282 37.89 -12.00 15.23
C LEU A 282 38.31 -10.52 15.43
N GLU A 283 39.44 -10.09 14.85
CA GLU A 283 40.03 -8.79 15.16
C GLU A 283 39.75 -7.65 14.15
N ALA A 284 39.51 -7.91 12.86
CA ALA A 284 39.07 -6.88 11.91
C ALA A 284 38.72 -7.45 10.52
N VAL A 285 37.84 -6.76 9.77
CA VAL A 285 37.61 -6.94 8.33
C VAL A 285 38.04 -5.67 7.59
N ARG A 286 38.82 -5.78 6.51
CA ARG A 286 39.22 -4.66 5.62
C ARG A 286 38.87 -4.94 4.16
N ILE A 287 38.50 -3.90 3.42
CA ILE A 287 38.23 -3.97 1.97
C ILE A 287 39.40 -3.39 1.18
N ARG A 288 39.84 -4.10 0.14
CA ARG A 288 40.76 -3.59 -0.89
C ARG A 288 40.12 -3.64 -2.28
N ASN A 289 40.03 -2.46 -2.90
CA ASN A 289 39.69 -2.19 -4.30
C ASN A 289 38.22 -2.35 -4.76
N ASN A 290 37.88 -1.55 -5.79
CA ASN A 290 36.53 -1.18 -6.19
C ASN A 290 35.73 -2.26 -6.94
N ASP A 291 36.31 -3.42 -7.27
CA ASP A 291 35.68 -4.43 -8.13
C ASP A 291 35.62 -5.84 -7.52
N GLU A 292 36.19 -6.07 -6.32
CA GLU A 292 36.11 -7.35 -5.59
C GLU A 292 35.92 -7.12 -4.08
N ILE A 293 34.91 -7.78 -3.50
CA ILE A 293 34.66 -7.75 -2.05
C ILE A 293 35.51 -8.83 -1.37
N ILE A 294 36.65 -8.40 -0.83
CA ILE A 294 37.57 -9.22 -0.05
C ILE A 294 37.25 -9.08 1.44
N VAL A 295 36.75 -10.15 2.06
CA VAL A 295 36.62 -10.30 3.52
C VAL A 295 37.91 -10.92 4.06
N GLU A 296 38.75 -10.11 4.71
CA GLU A 296 39.92 -10.62 5.46
C GLU A 296 39.51 -11.11 6.85
N ILE A 297 39.77 -12.39 7.14
CA ILE A 297 39.65 -12.99 8.47
C ILE A 297 41.06 -13.23 9.01
N THR A 298 41.45 -12.55 10.09
CA THR A 298 42.78 -12.65 10.69
C THR A 298 42.74 -13.46 11.99
N LYS A 299 43.71 -14.35 12.20
CA LYS A 299 43.93 -15.07 13.46
C LYS A 299 45.38 -14.89 13.89
N GLY A 300 45.65 -14.01 14.86
CA GLY A 300 47.00 -13.60 15.23
C GLY A 300 47.68 -12.79 14.12
N ASP A 301 48.99 -12.93 13.92
CA ASP A 301 49.76 -12.17 12.90
C ASP A 301 49.55 -12.67 11.44
N GLY A 302 48.60 -13.57 11.21
CA GLY A 302 48.34 -14.18 9.89
C GLY A 302 46.94 -13.90 9.35
N VAL A 303 46.87 -13.44 8.11
CA VAL A 303 45.64 -13.30 7.30
C VAL A 303 45.25 -14.68 6.76
N ILE A 304 44.02 -15.13 7.00
CA ILE A 304 43.56 -16.49 6.61
C ILE A 304 42.72 -16.47 5.32
N VAL A 305 41.88 -15.46 5.08
CA VAL A 305 40.86 -15.55 4.01
C VAL A 305 40.76 -14.27 3.20
N SER A 306 40.46 -14.40 1.91
CA SER A 306 40.12 -13.30 0.99
C SER A 306 38.99 -13.78 0.08
N THR A 307 37.76 -13.30 0.25
CA THR A 307 36.62 -13.67 -0.64
C THR A 307 36.73 -12.91 -1.99
N GLY A 308 36.52 -13.46 -3.19
CA GLY A 308 35.28 -14.00 -3.77
C GLY A 308 34.86 -15.44 -3.42
N MET A 309 34.29 -16.18 -4.41
CA MET A 309 33.71 -17.53 -4.22
C MET A 309 34.60 -18.41 -3.33
N PHE A 310 34.07 -18.85 -2.18
CA PHE A 310 34.82 -19.62 -1.18
C PHE A 310 35.42 -20.89 -1.78
N SER A 311 36.73 -21.10 -1.58
CA SER A 311 37.39 -22.34 -1.98
C SER A 311 36.97 -23.49 -1.06
N GLU A 312 37.15 -24.73 -1.52
CA GLU A 312 36.83 -25.93 -0.74
C GLU A 312 37.64 -26.01 0.57
N ASN A 313 38.82 -25.38 0.61
CA ASN A 313 39.66 -25.29 1.81
C ASN A 313 39.11 -24.32 2.85
N ASP A 314 38.50 -23.21 2.42
CA ASP A 314 37.86 -22.24 3.32
C ASP A 314 36.60 -22.83 3.97
N LYS A 315 35.87 -23.65 3.21
CA LYS A 315 34.70 -24.41 3.68
C LYS A 315 35.01 -25.37 4.81
N ASN A 316 36.17 -26.03 4.73
CA ASN A 316 36.64 -26.95 5.75
C ASN A 316 37.17 -26.26 7.01
N ALA A 317 37.63 -25.01 6.92
CA ALA A 317 38.24 -24.28 8.04
C ALA A 317 37.22 -23.50 8.91
N LEU A 318 36.15 -22.97 8.31
CA LEU A 318 35.14 -22.14 9.01
C LEU A 318 33.87 -22.91 9.38
N GLY A 319 33.62 -24.05 8.74
CA GLY A 319 32.36 -24.79 8.86
C GLY A 319 31.26 -24.22 7.96
N ASN A 320 30.46 -25.10 7.37
CA ASN A 320 29.44 -24.75 6.36
C ASN A 320 28.36 -23.80 6.89
N GLU A 321 28.05 -23.84 8.19
CA GLU A 321 27.01 -23.01 8.81
C GLU A 321 27.43 -21.54 8.91
N VAL A 322 28.70 -21.28 9.28
CA VAL A 322 29.26 -19.92 9.36
C VAL A 322 29.33 -19.32 7.97
N ILE A 323 29.77 -20.09 6.97
CA ILE A 323 29.85 -19.62 5.58
C ILE A 323 28.46 -19.34 5.01
N ALA A 324 27.48 -20.22 5.23
CA ALA A 324 26.11 -19.99 4.79
C ALA A 324 25.51 -18.71 5.40
N PHE A 325 25.80 -18.44 6.68
CA PHE A 325 25.39 -17.22 7.37
C PHE A 325 26.06 -15.96 6.78
N PHE A 326 27.38 -15.99 6.60
CA PHE A 326 28.11 -14.88 5.98
C PHE A 326 27.68 -14.63 4.54
N GLU A 327 27.46 -15.67 3.73
CA GLU A 327 26.91 -15.55 2.37
C GLU A 327 25.50 -14.95 2.39
N GLN A 328 24.67 -15.31 3.36
CA GLN A 328 23.31 -14.76 3.51
C GLN A 328 23.30 -13.27 3.88
N TYR A 329 24.26 -12.80 4.69
CA TYR A 329 24.35 -11.38 5.12
C TYR A 329 25.14 -10.49 4.14
N SER A 330 26.07 -11.06 3.38
CA SER A 330 26.90 -10.34 2.39
C SER A 330 26.26 -10.29 1.00
N ARG A 331 25.36 -11.22 0.67
CA ARG A 331 24.48 -11.09 -0.49
C ARG A 331 23.41 -10.05 -0.22
N GLY A 332 23.37 -9.00 -1.02
CA GLY A 332 22.14 -8.22 -1.16
C GLY A 332 21.21 -8.87 -2.19
N VAL A 333 20.16 -8.13 -2.55
CA VAL A 333 18.96 -8.71 -3.15
C VAL A 333 19.02 -8.70 -4.68
N ASP A 334 19.42 -9.79 -5.31
CA ASP A 334 19.27 -9.91 -6.76
C ASP A 334 17.80 -10.09 -7.14
N LEU A 335 17.26 -9.13 -7.91
CA LEU A 335 15.90 -9.21 -8.44
C LEU A 335 15.81 -10.37 -9.45
N GLN A 336 14.93 -11.31 -9.19
CA GLN A 336 14.83 -12.56 -9.93
C GLN A 336 13.99 -12.45 -11.20
N GLU A 337 14.33 -13.26 -12.21
CA GLU A 337 13.39 -13.60 -13.29
C GLU A 337 12.29 -14.47 -12.69
N ILE A 338 11.05 -14.01 -12.81
CA ILE A 338 9.87 -14.74 -12.34
C ILE A 338 9.09 -15.30 -13.52
N SER A 339 8.59 -16.53 -13.39
CA SER A 339 7.64 -17.10 -14.35
C SER A 339 6.24 -17.10 -13.76
N ILE A 340 5.33 -16.35 -14.38
CA ILE A 340 3.93 -16.26 -13.98
C ILE A 340 3.08 -16.79 -15.13
N LEU A 341 2.39 -17.91 -14.92
CA LEU A 341 1.53 -18.52 -15.96
C LEU A 341 2.24 -18.73 -17.31
N GLY A 342 3.54 -19.03 -17.28
CA GLY A 342 4.39 -19.21 -18.46
C GLY A 342 4.97 -17.91 -19.05
N LEU A 343 4.56 -16.74 -18.57
CA LEU A 343 5.18 -15.46 -18.90
C LEU A 343 6.44 -15.27 -18.05
N LYS A 344 7.60 -15.13 -18.70
CA LYS A 344 8.86 -14.79 -18.03
C LYS A 344 8.99 -13.27 -17.92
N ILE A 345 9.20 -12.78 -16.71
CA ILE A 345 9.38 -11.37 -16.41
C ILE A 345 10.72 -11.21 -15.70
N ASP A 346 11.64 -10.51 -16.36
CA ASP A 346 12.92 -10.11 -15.77
C ASP A 346 12.74 -8.83 -14.94
N SER A 347 12.54 -9.02 -13.64
CA SER A 347 12.26 -7.93 -12.70
C SER A 347 13.46 -7.02 -12.44
N ALA A 348 14.67 -7.42 -12.85
CA ALA A 348 15.85 -6.55 -12.77
C ALA A 348 15.83 -5.46 -13.85
N THR A 349 15.06 -5.63 -14.93
CA THR A 349 14.94 -4.63 -15.99
C THR A 349 13.80 -3.64 -15.73
N PRO A 350 13.95 -2.36 -16.11
CA PRO A 350 12.87 -1.38 -15.95
C PRO A 350 11.59 -1.76 -16.73
N SER A 351 11.75 -2.35 -17.92
CA SER A 351 10.63 -2.87 -18.71
C SER A 351 9.96 -4.06 -18.03
N GLY A 352 10.74 -4.99 -17.45
CA GLY A 352 10.18 -6.14 -16.76
C GLY A 352 9.47 -5.75 -15.47
N MET A 353 9.98 -4.77 -14.71
CA MET A 353 9.25 -4.25 -13.53
C MET A 353 7.93 -3.58 -13.93
N LEU A 354 7.89 -2.82 -15.04
CA LEU A 354 6.65 -2.24 -15.55
C LEU A 354 5.63 -3.31 -15.97
N ILE A 355 6.07 -4.31 -16.74
CA ILE A 355 5.23 -5.45 -17.15
C ILE A 355 4.74 -6.18 -15.90
N GLY A 356 5.64 -6.42 -14.96
CA GLY A 356 5.37 -7.03 -13.67
C GLY A 356 4.28 -6.30 -12.89
N TYR A 357 4.38 -4.97 -12.76
CA TYR A 357 3.37 -4.13 -12.13
C TYR A 357 1.98 -4.26 -12.80
N VAL A 358 1.92 -4.27 -14.13
CA VAL A 358 0.66 -4.47 -14.86
C VAL A 358 0.12 -5.88 -14.61
N VAL A 359 0.97 -6.90 -14.71
CA VAL A 359 0.59 -8.31 -14.52
C VAL A 359 0.07 -8.55 -13.10
N ILE A 360 0.77 -8.08 -12.06
CA ILE A 360 0.31 -8.26 -10.69
C ILE A 360 -0.99 -7.51 -10.43
N SER A 361 -1.16 -6.32 -10.99
CA SER A 361 -2.42 -5.57 -10.90
C SER A 361 -3.59 -6.34 -11.51
N LEU A 362 -3.39 -6.93 -12.69
CA LEU A 362 -4.39 -7.76 -13.35
C LEU A 362 -4.70 -9.04 -12.57
N LEU A 363 -3.68 -9.69 -12.00
CA LEU A 363 -3.87 -10.87 -11.14
C LEU A 363 -4.68 -10.55 -9.89
N ILE A 364 -4.42 -9.41 -9.25
CA ILE A 364 -5.22 -8.92 -8.12
C ILE A 364 -6.67 -8.68 -8.57
N GLY A 365 -6.88 -8.09 -9.74
CA GLY A 365 -8.20 -7.94 -10.35
C GLY A 365 -8.90 -9.28 -10.57
N VAL A 366 -8.22 -10.28 -11.13
CA VAL A 366 -8.75 -11.63 -11.33
C VAL A 366 -9.11 -12.29 -9.99
N ALA A 367 -8.24 -12.21 -8.99
CA ALA A 367 -8.50 -12.75 -7.65
C ALA A 367 -9.73 -12.09 -7.01
N CYS A 368 -9.87 -10.77 -7.17
CA CYS A 368 -11.04 -10.02 -6.73
C CYS A 368 -12.31 -10.43 -7.48
N PHE A 369 -12.25 -10.61 -8.80
CA PHE A 369 -13.41 -11.03 -9.60
C PHE A 369 -13.89 -12.45 -9.29
N ILE A 370 -12.97 -13.38 -9.02
CA ILE A 370 -13.33 -14.72 -8.56
C ILE A 370 -14.04 -14.64 -7.20
N TRP A 371 -13.52 -13.82 -6.28
CA TRP A 371 -14.15 -13.55 -4.99
C TRP A 371 -15.55 -12.93 -5.14
N HIS A 372 -15.69 -11.91 -5.99
CA HIS A 372 -16.98 -11.27 -6.30
C HIS A 372 -17.98 -12.28 -6.88
N PHE A 373 -17.52 -13.13 -7.80
CA PHE A 373 -18.36 -14.16 -8.40
C PHE A 373 -18.84 -15.18 -7.36
N ALA A 374 -17.95 -15.62 -6.45
CA ALA A 374 -18.36 -16.45 -5.32
C ALA A 374 -19.45 -15.76 -4.49
N PHE A 375 -19.34 -14.45 -4.26
CA PHE A 375 -20.38 -13.70 -3.55
C PHE A 375 -21.70 -13.59 -4.33
N LEU A 376 -21.65 -13.43 -5.65
CA LEU A 376 -22.83 -13.48 -6.52
C LEU A 376 -23.57 -14.81 -6.42
N THR A 377 -22.84 -15.93 -6.33
CA THR A 377 -23.46 -17.23 -6.11
C THR A 377 -24.17 -17.28 -4.76
N HIS A 378 -23.56 -16.75 -3.70
CA HIS A 378 -24.18 -16.66 -2.38
C HIS A 378 -25.45 -15.79 -2.37
N CYS A 379 -25.46 -14.66 -3.10
CA CYS A 379 -26.65 -13.83 -3.29
C CYS A 379 -27.77 -14.60 -4.01
N LYS A 380 -27.45 -15.37 -5.05
CA LYS A 380 -28.42 -16.20 -5.79
C LYS A 380 -29.11 -17.23 -4.89
N TYR A 381 -28.39 -17.84 -3.95
CA TYR A 381 -28.97 -18.79 -3.00
C TYR A 381 -29.78 -18.12 -1.88
N THR A 382 -29.43 -16.88 -1.52
CA THR A 382 -30.04 -16.19 -0.36
C THR A 382 -31.29 -15.39 -0.74
N ILE A 383 -31.31 -14.81 -1.94
CA ILE A 383 -32.32 -13.85 -2.39
C ILE A 383 -33.18 -14.48 -3.46
N ARG A 384 -34.49 -14.63 -3.17
CA ARG A 384 -35.45 -15.20 -4.15
C ARG A 384 -35.56 -14.28 -5.36
N GLY A 385 -35.44 -14.86 -6.56
CA GLY A 385 -35.54 -14.11 -7.81
C GLY A 385 -34.29 -13.32 -8.20
N PHE A 386 -33.19 -13.42 -7.45
CA PHE A 386 -31.93 -12.78 -7.81
C PHE A 386 -31.34 -13.41 -9.09
N SER A 387 -31.17 -12.58 -10.13
CA SER A 387 -30.54 -12.98 -11.39
C SER A 387 -29.11 -12.47 -11.44
N ILE A 388 -28.13 -13.39 -11.46
CA ILE A 388 -26.71 -13.06 -11.63
C ILE A 388 -26.49 -12.27 -12.93
N MET A 389 -27.07 -12.75 -14.03
CA MET A 389 -26.97 -12.07 -15.33
C MET A 389 -27.65 -10.69 -15.28
N GLY A 390 -28.77 -10.58 -14.57
CA GLY A 390 -29.46 -9.32 -14.35
C GLY A 390 -28.60 -8.31 -13.57
N TYR A 391 -27.97 -8.74 -12.48
CA TYR A 391 -27.02 -7.91 -11.72
C TYR A 391 -25.84 -7.47 -12.59
N PHE A 392 -25.22 -8.41 -13.32
CA PHE A 392 -24.04 -8.11 -14.11
C PHE A 392 -24.33 -7.09 -15.23
N THR A 393 -25.37 -7.34 -16.02
CA THR A 393 -25.72 -6.52 -17.19
C THR A 393 -26.35 -5.17 -16.83
N LYS A 394 -27.15 -5.11 -15.75
CA LYS A 394 -27.88 -3.89 -15.37
C LYS A 394 -27.13 -3.01 -14.39
N TYR A 395 -26.29 -3.59 -13.53
CA TYR A 395 -25.57 -2.88 -12.48
C TYR A 395 -24.05 -2.93 -12.69
N TRP A 396 -23.44 -4.12 -12.61
CA TRP A 396 -21.99 -4.24 -12.45
C TRP A 396 -21.19 -3.59 -13.59
N ILE A 397 -21.54 -3.88 -14.86
CA ILE A 397 -20.82 -3.32 -16.02
C ILE A 397 -20.89 -1.79 -16.09
N LYS A 398 -21.93 -1.18 -15.49
CA LYS A 398 -22.13 0.28 -15.48
C LYS A 398 -21.53 0.95 -14.25
N VAL A 399 -21.35 0.21 -13.17
CA VAL A 399 -20.98 0.73 -11.85
C VAL A 399 -19.53 0.43 -11.51
N TYR A 400 -19.04 -0.77 -11.81
CA TYR A 400 -17.67 -1.17 -11.52
C TYR A 400 -16.65 -0.19 -12.11
N PRO A 401 -16.71 0.24 -13.39
CA PRO A 401 -15.72 1.17 -13.94
C PRO A 401 -15.69 2.53 -13.22
N LEU A 402 -16.86 2.99 -12.74
CA LEU A 402 -16.97 4.26 -12.02
C LEU A 402 -16.33 4.17 -10.65
N LEU A 403 -16.55 3.07 -9.92
CA LEU A 403 -15.98 2.85 -8.59
C LEU A 403 -14.50 2.44 -8.68
N TRP A 404 -14.11 1.71 -9.71
CA TRP A 404 -12.73 1.37 -10.02
C TRP A 404 -11.87 2.62 -10.23
N ALA A 405 -12.40 3.61 -10.97
CA ALA A 405 -11.69 4.87 -11.19
C ALA A 405 -11.38 5.62 -9.87
N THR A 406 -12.22 5.48 -8.84
CA THR A 406 -12.03 6.21 -7.58
C THR A 406 -10.78 5.82 -6.80
N SER A 407 -10.35 4.56 -6.88
CA SER A 407 -9.23 4.01 -6.08
C SER A 407 -9.34 4.25 -4.55
N SER A 408 -10.54 4.62 -4.06
CA SER A 408 -10.83 4.98 -2.67
C SER A 408 -12.27 4.61 -2.31
N GLU A 409 -12.47 3.69 -1.37
CA GLU A 409 -13.78 3.27 -0.89
C GLU A 409 -14.50 4.41 -0.13
N ALA A 410 -13.75 5.18 0.66
CA ALA A 410 -14.28 6.31 1.40
C ALA A 410 -14.81 7.38 0.44
N PHE A 411 -14.08 7.69 -0.63
CA PHE A 411 -14.53 8.66 -1.63
C PHE A 411 -15.62 8.09 -2.54
N ALA A 412 -15.56 6.80 -2.87
CA ALA A 412 -16.59 6.12 -3.63
C ALA A 412 -17.95 6.10 -2.90
N THR A 413 -17.99 6.23 -1.58
CA THR A 413 -19.20 6.04 -0.75
C THR A 413 -20.41 6.88 -1.20
N PRO A 414 -20.33 8.21 -1.40
CA PRO A 414 -21.49 9.01 -1.83
C PRO A 414 -21.99 8.61 -3.23
N LEU A 415 -21.07 8.35 -4.15
CA LEU A 415 -21.38 7.86 -5.49
C LEU A 415 -22.03 6.47 -5.41
N ASN A 416 -21.47 5.55 -4.63
CA ASN A 416 -21.97 4.20 -4.44
C ASN A 416 -23.38 4.21 -3.83
N LEU A 417 -23.64 5.04 -2.82
CA LEU A 417 -24.98 5.24 -2.24
C LEU A 417 -26.00 5.67 -3.30
N TYR A 418 -25.62 6.60 -4.18
CA TYR A 418 -26.46 7.03 -5.30
C TYR A 418 -26.70 5.89 -6.30
N LEU A 419 -25.65 5.18 -6.72
CA LEU A 419 -25.72 4.11 -7.71
C LEU A 419 -26.55 2.93 -7.18
N VAL A 420 -26.34 2.48 -5.94
CA VAL A 420 -27.16 1.44 -5.30
C VAL A 420 -28.62 1.87 -5.22
N LYS A 421 -28.91 3.12 -4.84
CA LYS A 421 -30.30 3.63 -4.83
C LYS A 421 -30.92 3.62 -6.23
N LYS A 422 -30.16 4.02 -7.24
CA LYS A 422 -30.63 4.14 -8.63
C LYS A 422 -31.00 2.79 -9.23
N TYR A 423 -30.18 1.77 -9.02
CA TYR A 423 -30.36 0.46 -9.64
C TYR A 423 -31.13 -0.54 -8.76
N TYR A 424 -31.13 -0.35 -7.44
CA TYR A 424 -31.85 -1.18 -6.47
C TYR A 424 -32.66 -0.29 -5.50
N PRO A 425 -33.71 0.39 -5.99
CA PRO A 425 -34.52 1.30 -5.19
C PRO A 425 -35.29 0.60 -4.06
N ASP A 426 -35.56 -0.70 -4.19
CA ASP A 426 -36.31 -1.53 -3.23
C ASP A 426 -35.52 -1.80 -1.94
N ILE A 427 -34.21 -1.55 -1.93
CA ILE A 427 -33.41 -1.61 -0.71
C ILE A 427 -33.80 -0.42 0.18
N ARG A 428 -34.20 -0.72 1.42
CA ARG A 428 -34.57 0.32 2.39
C ARG A 428 -33.43 1.32 2.59
N ALA A 429 -33.78 2.60 2.73
CA ALA A 429 -32.80 3.68 2.77
C ALA A 429 -31.89 3.61 4.01
N ASP A 430 -32.41 3.16 5.15
CA ASP A 430 -31.66 2.91 6.39
C ASP A 430 -30.63 1.79 6.20
N VAL A 431 -31.06 0.64 5.66
CA VAL A 431 -30.17 -0.49 5.34
C VAL A 431 -29.09 -0.09 4.35
N ARG A 432 -29.46 0.57 3.24
CA ARG A 432 -28.49 1.00 2.21
C ARG A 432 -27.45 1.97 2.80
N ARG A 433 -27.88 3.01 3.52
CA ARG A 433 -26.97 4.00 4.11
C ARG A 433 -26.02 3.36 5.12
N PHE A 434 -26.55 2.46 5.95
CA PHE A 434 -25.75 1.77 6.95
C PHE A 434 -24.74 0.82 6.29
N ILE A 435 -25.19 -0.08 5.40
CA ILE A 435 -24.33 -1.11 4.81
C ILE A 435 -23.26 -0.52 3.90
N VAL A 436 -23.61 0.41 3.01
CA VAL A 436 -22.60 1.05 2.14
C VAL A 436 -21.66 1.95 2.96
N GLY A 437 -22.18 2.67 3.96
CA GLY A 437 -21.35 3.54 4.79
C GLY A 437 -20.40 2.78 5.72
N VAL A 438 -20.80 1.63 6.25
CA VAL A 438 -19.93 0.75 7.04
C VAL A 438 -19.01 -0.07 6.12
N GLY A 439 -19.49 -0.42 4.93
CA GLY A 439 -18.77 -1.18 3.93
C GLY A 439 -17.47 -0.53 3.48
N SER A 440 -17.44 0.81 3.40
CA SER A 440 -16.25 1.55 2.95
C SER A 440 -14.97 1.33 3.77
N TYR A 441 -15.08 0.81 5.00
CA TYR A 441 -13.93 0.44 5.83
C TYR A 441 -14.00 -0.99 6.39
N LEU A 442 -15.18 -1.64 6.41
CA LEU A 442 -15.30 -3.03 6.83
C LEU A 442 -15.30 -4.04 5.68
N ASN A 443 -15.91 -3.70 4.55
CA ASN A 443 -16.03 -4.57 3.37
C ASN A 443 -14.82 -4.47 2.43
N ILE A 444 -13.63 -4.57 3.02
CA ILE A 444 -12.33 -4.39 2.34
C ILE A 444 -11.72 -5.73 1.89
N ASN A 445 -12.54 -6.64 1.38
CA ASN A 445 -12.10 -8.00 1.00
C ASN A 445 -11.05 -8.00 -0.11
N GLY A 446 -11.23 -7.15 -1.13
CA GLY A 446 -10.25 -6.90 -2.18
C GLY A 446 -8.94 -6.34 -1.63
N THR A 447 -8.98 -5.56 -0.55
CA THR A 447 -7.77 -5.05 0.11
C THR A 447 -7.01 -6.21 0.76
N MET A 448 -7.71 -7.10 1.47
CA MET A 448 -7.10 -8.32 2.03
C MET A 448 -6.44 -9.19 0.96
N ILE A 449 -7.12 -9.34 -0.19
CA ILE A 449 -6.59 -10.06 -1.35
C ILE A 449 -5.34 -9.38 -1.89
N CYS A 450 -5.40 -8.07 -2.10
CA CYS A 450 -4.28 -7.26 -2.60
C CYS A 450 -3.04 -7.40 -1.70
N ILE A 451 -3.19 -7.30 -0.37
CA ILE A 451 -2.09 -7.42 0.60
C ILE A 451 -1.32 -8.73 0.42
N ILE A 452 -2.02 -9.86 0.43
CA ILE A 452 -1.38 -11.19 0.40
C ILE A 452 -0.82 -11.51 -1.00
N VAL A 453 -1.53 -11.14 -2.07
CA VAL A 453 -1.08 -11.34 -3.45
C VAL A 453 0.17 -10.49 -3.74
N LEU A 454 0.16 -9.23 -3.31
CA LEU A 454 1.30 -8.34 -3.49
C LEU A 454 2.51 -8.77 -2.63
N ALA A 455 2.29 -9.18 -1.38
CA ALA A 455 3.37 -9.68 -0.53
C ALA A 455 4.04 -10.93 -1.15
N GLY A 456 3.26 -11.86 -1.70
CA GLY A 456 3.79 -13.03 -2.41
C GLY A 456 4.54 -12.66 -3.68
N TYR A 457 4.03 -11.71 -4.46
CA TYR A 457 4.71 -11.22 -5.66
C TYR A 457 6.07 -10.58 -5.34
N VAL A 458 6.11 -9.68 -4.37
CA VAL A 458 7.36 -9.04 -3.94
C VAL A 458 8.34 -10.08 -3.42
N ALA A 459 7.88 -11.02 -2.58
CA ALA A 459 8.71 -12.13 -2.09
C ALA A 459 9.35 -12.94 -3.24
N LYS A 460 8.60 -13.28 -4.30
CA LYS A 460 9.17 -13.96 -5.47
C LYS A 460 10.22 -13.12 -6.20
N ILE A 461 9.96 -11.83 -6.40
CA ILE A 461 10.92 -10.96 -7.10
C ILE A 461 12.25 -10.88 -6.34
N ILE A 462 12.20 -10.79 -5.02
CA ILE A 462 13.42 -10.69 -4.19
C ILE A 462 14.05 -12.06 -3.88
N GLY A 463 13.55 -13.14 -4.49
CA GLY A 463 14.10 -14.48 -4.32
C GLY A 463 13.75 -15.16 -2.99
N ILE A 464 12.74 -14.67 -2.27
CA ILE A 464 12.26 -15.29 -1.04
C ILE A 464 11.18 -16.30 -1.33
N GLU A 465 11.45 -17.53 -0.93
CA GLU A 465 10.48 -18.61 -1.00
C GLU A 465 9.67 -18.68 0.31
N LEU A 466 8.44 -18.19 0.24
CA LEU A 466 7.47 -18.31 1.33
C LEU A 466 6.68 -19.61 1.21
N SER A 467 6.48 -20.31 2.32
CA SER A 467 5.60 -21.47 2.40
C SER A 467 4.14 -21.08 2.58
N LEU A 468 3.24 -22.01 2.23
CA LEU A 468 1.81 -21.91 2.57
C LEU A 468 1.60 -21.56 4.06
N LEU A 469 2.36 -22.17 4.96
CA LEU A 469 2.24 -21.91 6.40
C LEU A 469 2.56 -20.46 6.76
N GLN A 470 3.65 -19.90 6.22
CA GLN A 470 4.01 -18.51 6.46
C GLN A 470 2.91 -17.55 5.98
N PHE A 471 2.28 -17.84 4.83
CA PHE A 471 1.11 -17.08 4.37
C PHE A 471 -0.09 -17.22 5.31
N LEU A 472 -0.36 -18.42 5.84
CA LEU A 472 -1.45 -18.64 6.82
C LEU A 472 -1.19 -17.88 8.12
N LEU A 473 0.07 -17.79 8.57
CA LEU A 473 0.45 -17.04 9.77
C LEU A 473 0.31 -15.53 9.60
N CYS A 474 0.35 -15.01 8.37
CA CYS A 474 0.03 -13.61 8.09
C CYS A 474 -1.47 -13.28 8.32
N ILE A 475 -2.38 -14.27 8.27
CA ILE A 475 -3.83 -14.03 8.33
C ILE A 475 -4.26 -13.30 9.61
N PRO A 476 -3.91 -13.74 10.85
CA PRO A 476 -4.33 -13.03 12.06
C PRO A 476 -3.84 -11.58 12.08
N LEU A 477 -2.57 -11.34 11.71
CA LEU A 477 -1.98 -10.01 11.67
C LEU A 477 -2.73 -9.09 10.70
N VAL A 478 -2.88 -9.54 9.44
CA VAL A 478 -3.56 -8.76 8.39
C VAL A 478 -5.03 -8.55 8.74
N PHE A 479 -5.69 -9.56 9.33
CA PHE A 479 -7.08 -9.46 9.74
C PHE A 479 -7.32 -8.36 10.79
N ILE A 480 -6.46 -8.28 11.82
CA ILE A 480 -6.60 -7.30 12.90
C ILE A 480 -6.24 -5.90 12.39
N ILE A 481 -5.10 -5.73 11.69
CA ILE A 481 -4.71 -4.42 11.10
C ILE A 481 -5.81 -3.95 10.13
N GLY A 482 -6.43 -4.87 9.40
CA GLY A 482 -7.55 -4.61 8.49
C GLY A 482 -8.73 -3.84 9.10
N PHE A 483 -8.95 -3.88 10.42
CA PHE A 483 -10.00 -3.06 11.04
C PHE A 483 -9.67 -1.56 11.10
N GLY A 484 -8.39 -1.22 10.92
CA GLY A 484 -7.87 0.14 10.91
C GLY A 484 -7.57 0.65 9.51
N VAL A 485 -8.19 0.08 8.48
CA VAL A 485 -8.01 0.53 7.11
C VAL A 485 -9.08 1.60 6.80
N PRO A 486 -8.68 2.82 6.40
CA PRO A 486 -9.60 3.95 6.28
C PRO A 486 -10.35 3.99 4.93
N GLY A 487 -10.01 3.14 3.96
CA GLY A 487 -10.62 3.12 2.62
C GLY A 487 -10.08 4.23 1.72
N ILE A 488 -8.76 4.50 1.76
CA ILE A 488 -8.08 5.56 0.99
C ILE A 488 -6.95 4.95 0.12
N PRO A 489 -6.47 5.65 -0.93
CA PRO A 489 -5.37 5.15 -1.75
C PRO A 489 -4.08 4.96 -0.94
N GLY A 490 -3.32 3.91 -1.23
CA GLY A 490 -2.05 3.63 -0.53
C GLY A 490 -2.15 3.11 0.90
N GLU A 491 -3.34 2.75 1.38
CA GLU A 491 -3.58 2.26 2.74
C GLU A 491 -2.83 0.96 3.10
N LEU A 492 -2.35 0.22 2.09
CA LEU A 492 -1.58 -1.00 2.29
C LEU A 492 -0.22 -0.72 2.97
N LEU A 493 0.20 0.55 3.08
CA LEU A 493 1.40 0.93 3.82
C LEU A 493 1.39 0.48 5.28
N LEU A 494 0.21 0.25 5.87
CA LEU A 494 0.09 -0.19 7.26
C LEU A 494 0.57 -1.63 7.49
N PHE A 495 0.75 -2.41 6.41
CA PHE A 495 1.02 -3.84 6.50
C PHE A 495 2.49 -4.20 6.22
N GLY A 496 3.23 -3.38 5.48
CA GLY A 496 4.60 -3.70 5.06
C GLY A 496 5.51 -4.06 6.25
N GLY A 497 5.68 -3.15 7.20
CA GLY A 497 6.54 -3.33 8.37
C GLY A 497 6.11 -4.51 9.26
N PRO A 498 4.82 -4.61 9.64
CA PRO A 498 4.32 -5.76 10.37
C PRO A 498 4.57 -7.10 9.67
N LEU A 499 4.39 -7.17 8.34
CA LEU A 499 4.64 -8.40 7.56
C LEU A 499 6.13 -8.76 7.55
N VAL A 500 7.01 -7.78 7.31
CA VAL A 500 8.47 -7.95 7.36
C VAL A 500 8.91 -8.50 8.71
N GLN A 501 8.40 -7.92 9.81
CA GLN A 501 8.76 -8.36 11.15
C GLN A 501 8.22 -9.76 11.46
N LEU A 502 6.96 -10.05 11.07
CA LEU A 502 6.36 -11.37 11.27
C LEU A 502 7.11 -12.47 10.51
N LEU A 503 7.52 -12.18 9.27
CA LEU A 503 8.24 -13.12 8.41
C LEU A 503 9.74 -13.20 8.74
N GLY A 504 10.23 -12.38 9.68
CA GLY A 504 11.62 -12.40 10.12
C GLY A 504 12.62 -12.00 9.04
N PHE A 505 12.25 -11.09 8.14
CA PHE A 505 13.16 -10.68 7.07
C PHE A 505 14.36 -9.89 7.62
N PRO A 506 15.59 -10.23 7.21
CA PRO A 506 16.79 -9.45 7.55
C PRO A 506 16.65 -7.98 7.10
N PRO A 507 17.30 -7.01 7.78
CA PRO A 507 17.14 -5.58 7.49
C PRO A 507 17.33 -5.19 6.02
N GLN A 508 18.25 -5.85 5.31
CA GLN A 508 18.57 -5.60 3.91
C GLN A 508 17.39 -5.99 3.01
N ILE A 509 16.87 -7.20 3.21
CA ILE A 509 15.70 -7.73 2.52
C ILE A 509 14.45 -6.94 2.89
N ALA A 510 14.31 -6.59 4.18
CA ALA A 510 13.20 -5.82 4.71
C ALA A 510 13.05 -4.48 4.00
N SER A 511 14.14 -3.73 3.83
CA SER A 511 14.13 -2.43 3.15
C SER A 511 13.68 -2.54 1.69
N THR A 512 14.24 -3.52 0.96
CA THR A 512 13.88 -3.77 -0.45
C THR A 512 12.44 -4.24 -0.59
N PHE A 513 12.00 -5.14 0.28
CA PHE A 513 10.61 -5.61 0.35
C PHE A 513 9.66 -4.43 0.60
N LEU A 514 9.94 -3.59 1.60
CA LEU A 514 9.12 -2.42 1.91
C LEU A 514 9.04 -1.48 0.72
N ALA A 515 10.17 -1.15 0.09
CA ALA A 515 10.19 -0.24 -1.04
C ALA A 515 9.33 -0.75 -2.21
N LEU A 516 9.50 -2.02 -2.58
CA LEU A 516 8.71 -2.66 -3.64
C LEU A 516 7.23 -2.79 -3.27
N TYR A 517 6.92 -3.21 -2.05
CA TYR A 517 5.56 -3.39 -1.58
C TYR A 517 4.80 -2.06 -1.52
N LEU A 518 5.41 -1.02 -0.95
CA LEU A 518 4.83 0.33 -0.86
C LEU A 518 4.72 1.01 -2.23
N GLY A 519 5.65 0.75 -3.13
CA GLY A 519 5.62 1.29 -4.48
C GLY A 519 4.54 0.64 -5.35
N LEU A 520 4.53 -0.70 -5.40
CA LEU A 520 3.69 -1.46 -6.31
C LEU A 520 2.21 -1.49 -5.93
N GLN A 521 1.84 -1.16 -4.67
CA GLN A 521 0.44 -1.18 -4.24
C GLN A 521 -0.44 -0.07 -4.84
N LEU A 522 0.16 1.04 -5.29
CA LEU A 522 -0.56 2.25 -5.67
C LEU A 522 -1.10 2.20 -7.11
N GLY A 523 -2.19 2.92 -7.36
CA GLY A 523 -2.73 3.09 -8.71
C GLY A 523 -3.63 1.93 -9.14
N LEU A 524 -3.13 1.05 -10.01
CA LEU A 524 -3.94 -0.03 -10.59
C LEU A 524 -4.40 -1.06 -9.55
N PRO A 525 -3.55 -1.56 -8.63
CA PRO A 525 -4.01 -2.50 -7.61
C PRO A 525 -5.08 -1.88 -6.70
N ASP A 526 -4.88 -0.61 -6.30
CA ASP A 526 -5.87 0.19 -5.56
C ASP A 526 -7.21 0.25 -6.32
N SER A 527 -7.17 0.55 -7.62
CA SER A 527 -8.37 0.61 -8.45
C SER A 527 -9.13 -0.72 -8.47
N PHE A 528 -8.43 -1.84 -8.69
CA PHE A 528 -9.03 -3.17 -8.73
C PHE A 528 -9.66 -3.58 -7.40
N ARG A 529 -8.94 -3.41 -6.28
CA ARG A 529 -9.48 -3.74 -4.95
C ARG A 529 -10.67 -2.84 -4.60
N THR A 530 -10.61 -1.54 -4.87
CA THR A 530 -11.67 -0.59 -4.52
C THR A 530 -12.93 -0.83 -5.34
N GLY A 531 -12.78 -1.05 -6.65
CA GLY A 531 -13.92 -1.37 -7.51
C GLY A 531 -14.65 -2.62 -7.00
N ASN A 532 -13.89 -3.63 -6.58
CA ASN A 532 -14.43 -4.86 -6.01
C ASN A 532 -15.13 -4.62 -4.66
N ASN A 533 -14.46 -3.98 -3.70
CA ASN A 533 -15.00 -3.68 -2.37
C ASN A 533 -16.31 -2.89 -2.46
N SER A 534 -16.30 -1.83 -3.27
CA SER A 534 -17.44 -0.93 -3.41
C SER A 534 -18.62 -1.59 -4.13
N THR A 535 -18.37 -2.41 -5.16
CA THR A 535 -19.47 -3.15 -5.83
C THR A 535 -20.04 -4.27 -4.96
N ASP A 536 -19.22 -4.89 -4.10
CA ASP A 536 -19.67 -5.85 -3.09
C ASP A 536 -20.64 -5.22 -2.08
N ASP A 537 -20.55 -3.92 -1.78
CA ASP A 537 -21.48 -3.25 -0.87
C ASP A 537 -22.94 -3.32 -1.38
N CYS A 538 -23.14 -3.35 -2.69
CA CYS A 538 -24.48 -3.50 -3.27
C CYS A 538 -25.05 -4.88 -3.00
N LEU A 539 -24.27 -5.93 -3.28
CA LEU A 539 -24.64 -7.31 -3.00
C LEU A 539 -24.88 -7.53 -1.50
N MET A 540 -24.07 -6.88 -0.68
CA MET A 540 -24.21 -6.88 0.76
C MET A 540 -25.50 -6.19 1.21
N ALA A 541 -25.81 -5.01 0.65
CA ALA A 541 -27.03 -4.28 0.96
C ALA A 541 -28.28 -5.08 0.58
N LEU A 542 -28.24 -5.83 -0.53
CA LEU A 542 -29.31 -6.74 -0.94
C LEU A 542 -29.54 -7.87 0.07
N ILE A 543 -28.48 -8.59 0.46
CA ILE A 543 -28.59 -9.67 1.46
C ILE A 543 -29.07 -9.14 2.81
N MET A 544 -28.51 -8.01 3.23
CA MET A 544 -28.84 -7.41 4.52
C MET A 544 -30.26 -6.86 4.55
N ASN A 545 -30.77 -6.34 3.44
CA ASN A 545 -32.17 -5.95 3.32
C ASN A 545 -33.09 -7.16 3.48
N GLU A 546 -32.82 -8.26 2.78
CA GLU A 546 -33.57 -9.51 2.95
C GLU A 546 -33.55 -10.04 4.39
N LYS A 547 -32.40 -9.99 5.05
CA LYS A 547 -32.28 -10.40 6.46
C LYS A 547 -33.00 -9.44 7.40
N TYR A 548 -32.93 -8.13 7.13
CA TYR A 548 -33.63 -7.10 7.89
C TYR A 548 -35.14 -7.33 7.86
N LEU A 549 -35.71 -7.51 6.67
CA LEU A 549 -37.14 -7.73 6.47
C LEU A 549 -37.66 -9.02 7.12
N LYS A 550 -36.82 -10.07 7.25
CA LYS A 550 -37.24 -11.37 7.79
C LYS A 550 -37.04 -11.53 9.29
N LYS A 551 -36.07 -10.83 9.88
CA LYS A 551 -35.58 -11.10 11.24
C LYS A 551 -35.62 -9.88 12.17
N PHE A 552 -35.69 -8.67 11.63
CA PHE A 552 -35.52 -7.43 12.39
C PHE A 552 -36.66 -6.42 12.20
N LEU A 553 -37.51 -6.60 11.19
CA LEU A 553 -38.91 -6.16 11.18
C LEU A 553 -39.79 -7.28 11.73
#